data_AF-A0A917YQ23-F1
#
_entry.id   AF-A0A917YQ23-F1
#
_cell.length_a   1.000
_cell.length_b   1.000
_cell.length_c   1.000
_cell.angle_alpha   90.00
_cell.angle_beta   90.00
_cell.angle_gamma   90.00
#
_symmetry.space_group_name_H-M   'P 1'
#
loop_
_entity.id
_entity.type
_entity.pdbx_description
1 polymer ?
#
loop_
_entity_poly.entity_id
_entity_poly.type
_entity_poly.pdbx_seq_one_letter_code
_entity_poly.pdbx_strand_id
1 'polypeptide(L)'
;MAESLVGEVCAWFETPAAQGMTQAERLVLVVVAERSNKKTRQMWAYKGDGKTLTEVIAARVGVEVDSLTKVFRRLAARGLEVRVPIATNSRGEPVFAVRGRASDYVLPELPASVELPPPRAKPGPPSGQ
;
A
#
# COMPACT_ATOMS: atom_id res chain seq x y z
N MET A 1 -0.87 -16.98 -17.09
CA MET A 1 -0.53 -15.61 -16.64
C MET A 1 -1.83 -14.84 -16.49
N ALA A 2 -2.01 -14.05 -15.43
CA ALA A 2 -3.28 -13.37 -15.18
C ALA A 2 -3.55 -12.30 -16.26
N GLU A 3 -4.72 -12.34 -16.90
CA GLU A 3 -5.14 -11.38 -17.94
C GLU A 3 -5.44 -9.98 -17.39
N SER A 4 -5.48 -9.85 -16.06
CA SER A 4 -5.72 -8.60 -15.33
C SER A 4 -4.80 -8.49 -14.11
N LEU A 5 -4.44 -7.26 -13.75
CA LEU A 5 -3.67 -6.97 -12.53
C LEU A 5 -4.42 -7.43 -11.26
N VAL A 6 -5.75 -7.38 -11.27
CA VAL A 6 -6.58 -7.91 -10.17
C VAL A 6 -6.41 -9.43 -10.07
N GLY A 7 -6.44 -10.15 -11.20
CA GLY A 7 -6.19 -11.58 -11.22
C GLY A 7 -4.78 -11.94 -10.74
N GLU A 8 -3.78 -11.12 -11.08
CA GLU A 8 -2.40 -11.27 -10.60
C GLU A 8 -2.33 -11.14 -9.06
N VAL A 9 -2.95 -10.10 -8.50
CA VAL A 9 -3.02 -9.88 -7.05
C VAL A 9 -3.76 -11.00 -6.33
N CYS A 10 -4.91 -11.42 -6.86
CA CYS A 10 -5.69 -12.51 -6.28
C CYS A 10 -4.91 -13.84 -6.32
N ALA A 11 -4.25 -14.16 -7.42
CA ALA A 11 -3.40 -15.35 -7.51
C ALA A 11 -2.22 -15.28 -6.52
N TRP A 12 -1.64 -14.10 -6.35
CA TRP A 12 -0.55 -13.89 -5.39
C TRP A 12 -1.00 -14.04 -3.93
N PHE A 13 -2.27 -13.77 -3.58
CA PHE A 13 -2.77 -13.97 -2.23
C PHE A 13 -2.73 -15.42 -1.73
N GLU A 14 -2.63 -16.39 -2.65
CA GLU A 14 -2.49 -17.81 -2.33
C GLU A 14 -1.03 -18.22 -2.02
N THR A 15 -0.08 -17.28 -2.13
CA THR A 15 1.34 -17.54 -1.86
C THR A 15 1.70 -17.37 -0.37
N PRO A 16 2.79 -18.01 0.10
CA PRO A 16 3.29 -17.77 1.46
C PRO A 16 3.62 -16.30 1.76
N ALA A 17 4.08 -15.55 0.76
CA ALA A 17 4.39 -14.11 0.88
C ALA A 17 3.18 -13.26 1.34
N ALA A 18 1.96 -13.68 0.98
CA ALA A 18 0.73 -13.00 1.34
C ALA A 18 0.14 -13.44 2.70
N GLN A 19 0.77 -14.40 3.38
CA GLN A 19 0.29 -14.89 4.67
C GLN A 19 0.38 -13.80 5.76
N GLY A 20 -0.64 -13.78 6.63
CA GLY A 20 -0.76 -12.82 7.72
C GLY A 20 -1.10 -11.39 7.28
N MET A 21 -1.45 -11.16 6.00
CA MET A 21 -1.96 -9.87 5.57
C MET A 21 -3.35 -9.61 6.16
N THR A 22 -3.60 -8.37 6.53
CA THR A 22 -4.91 -7.92 6.98
C THR A 22 -5.87 -7.75 5.81
N GLN A 23 -7.19 -7.79 6.07
CA GLN A 23 -8.21 -7.58 5.03
C GLN A 23 -8.04 -6.21 4.33
N ALA A 24 -7.70 -5.17 5.09
CA ALA A 24 -7.45 -3.83 4.54
C ALA A 24 -6.22 -3.79 3.62
N GLU A 25 -5.14 -4.50 3.95
CA GLU A 25 -3.95 -4.58 3.09
C GLU A 25 -4.26 -5.26 1.75
N ARG A 26 -4.98 -6.38 1.80
CA ARG A 26 -5.43 -7.10 0.61
C ARG A 26 -6.33 -6.21 -0.24
N LEU A 27 -7.30 -5.54 0.37
CA LEU A 27 -8.25 -4.69 -0.36
C LEU A 27 -7.57 -3.47 -0.98
N VAL A 28 -6.59 -2.85 -0.31
CA VAL A 28 -5.78 -1.77 -0.92
C VAL A 28 -5.12 -2.24 -2.21
N LEU A 29 -4.48 -3.42 -2.22
CA LEU A 29 -3.82 -3.94 -3.43
C LEU A 29 -4.82 -4.20 -4.56
N VAL A 30 -5.99 -4.76 -4.24
CA VAL A 30 -7.06 -4.98 -5.23
C VAL A 30 -7.55 -3.67 -5.82
N VAL A 31 -7.80 -2.65 -4.99
CA VAL A 31 -8.26 -1.32 -5.44
C VAL A 31 -7.22 -0.64 -6.33
N VAL A 32 -5.94 -0.71 -5.94
CA VAL A 32 -4.85 -0.16 -6.76
C VAL A 32 -4.76 -0.93 -8.07
N ALA A 33 -4.79 -2.26 -8.05
CA ALA A 33 -4.71 -3.10 -9.25
C ALA A 33 -5.88 -2.85 -10.23
N GLU A 34 -7.10 -2.74 -9.72
CA GLU A 34 -8.31 -2.47 -10.52
C GLU A 34 -8.19 -1.16 -11.30
N ARG A 35 -7.61 -0.13 -10.69
CA ARG A 35 -7.46 1.20 -11.28
C ARG A 35 -6.14 1.44 -11.99
N SER A 36 -5.25 0.46 -12.01
CA SER A 36 -3.91 0.62 -12.56
C SER A 36 -3.86 0.31 -14.04
N ASN A 37 -3.03 1.06 -14.77
CA ASN A 37 -2.68 0.72 -16.13
C ASN A 37 -1.93 -0.62 -16.16
N LYS A 38 -2.33 -1.54 -17.03
CA LYS A 38 -1.71 -2.87 -17.12
C LYS A 38 -0.20 -2.85 -17.43
N LYS A 39 0.29 -1.85 -18.16
CA LYS A 39 1.70 -1.74 -18.57
C LYS A 39 2.54 -1.00 -17.54
N THR A 40 2.08 0.16 -17.08
CA THR A 40 2.85 1.00 -16.16
C THR A 40 2.60 0.68 -14.69
N ARG A 41 1.57 -0.12 -14.39
CA ARG A 41 1.08 -0.44 -13.05
C ARG A 41 0.65 0.79 -12.23
N GLN A 42 0.61 1.98 -12.84
CA GLN A 42 0.25 3.22 -12.17
C GLN A 42 -1.27 3.38 -12.09
N MET A 43 -1.76 3.73 -10.91
CA MET A 43 -3.18 4.00 -10.66
C MET A 43 -3.63 5.28 -11.37
N TRP A 44 -4.81 5.23 -11.98
CA TRP A 44 -5.40 6.39 -12.66
C TRP A 44 -6.42 7.13 -11.80
N ALA A 45 -6.34 8.46 -11.88
CA ALA A 45 -7.40 9.36 -11.42
C ALA A 45 -8.40 9.56 -12.56
N TYR A 46 -9.69 9.37 -12.28
CA TYR A 46 -10.74 9.62 -13.26
C TYR A 46 -11.39 10.98 -13.01
N LYS A 47 -11.67 11.72 -14.08
CA LYS A 47 -12.30 13.06 -13.99
C LYS A 47 -13.61 13.05 -13.19
N GLY A 48 -14.35 11.94 -13.20
CA GLY A 48 -15.61 11.78 -12.46
C GLY A 48 -15.47 11.49 -10.97
N ASP A 49 -14.26 11.28 -10.44
CA ASP A 49 -14.08 10.91 -9.04
C ASP A 49 -14.43 12.04 -8.06
N GLY A 50 -14.16 13.29 -8.46
CA GLY A 50 -14.29 14.46 -7.58
C GLY A 50 -13.43 14.37 -6.30
N LYS A 51 -12.45 13.45 -6.28
CA LYS A 51 -11.66 13.04 -5.11
C LYS A 51 -10.21 12.76 -5.53
N THR A 52 -9.29 12.88 -4.59
CA THR A 52 -7.90 12.40 -4.71
C THR A 52 -7.86 10.86 -4.75
N LEU A 53 -6.77 10.30 -5.27
CA LEU A 53 -6.57 8.84 -5.25
C LEU A 53 -6.56 8.27 -3.82
N THR A 54 -6.00 9.01 -2.88
CA THR A 54 -6.01 8.64 -1.46
C THR A 54 -7.45 8.51 -0.92
N GLU A 55 -8.31 9.47 -1.21
CA GLU A 55 -9.72 9.45 -0.80
C GLU A 55 -10.51 8.34 -1.51
N VAL A 56 -10.19 8.04 -2.77
CA VAL A 56 -10.76 6.90 -3.50
C VAL A 56 -10.39 5.59 -2.81
N ILE A 57 -9.11 5.40 -2.46
CA ILE A 57 -8.64 4.19 -1.76
C ILE A 57 -9.33 4.09 -0.39
N ALA A 58 -9.34 5.19 0.38
CA ALA A 58 -9.95 5.24 1.71
C ALA A 58 -11.43 4.84 1.67
N ALA A 59 -12.20 5.46 0.75
CA ALA A 59 -13.61 5.18 0.58
C ALA A 59 -13.90 3.74 0.17
N ARG A 60 -13.11 3.16 -0.74
CA ARG A 60 -13.29 1.77 -1.20
C ARG A 60 -12.87 0.74 -0.16
N VAL A 61 -11.84 1.05 0.63
CA VAL A 61 -11.37 0.18 1.71
C VAL A 61 -12.27 0.28 2.95
N GLY A 62 -13.04 1.36 3.08
CA GLY A 62 -13.92 1.61 4.22
C GLY A 62 -13.16 2.09 5.46
N VAL A 63 -12.13 2.92 5.26
CA VAL A 63 -11.30 3.46 6.35
C VAL A 63 -11.10 4.96 6.19
N GLU A 64 -10.78 5.63 7.30
CA GLU A 64 -10.34 7.03 7.27
C GLU A 64 -9.01 7.18 6.52
N VAL A 65 -8.82 8.32 5.86
CA VAL A 65 -7.58 8.65 5.12
C VAL A 65 -6.35 8.49 6.00
N ASP A 66 -6.40 8.95 7.25
CA ASP A 66 -5.27 8.85 8.19
C ASP A 66 -4.93 7.40 8.54
N SER A 67 -5.92 6.50 8.50
CA SER A 67 -5.72 5.08 8.77
C SER A 67 -4.95 4.37 7.65
N LEU A 68 -5.00 4.88 6.42
CA LEU A 68 -4.25 4.32 5.29
C LEU A 68 -2.73 4.38 5.52
N THR A 69 -2.22 5.38 6.24
CA THR A 69 -0.79 5.47 6.56
C THR A 69 -0.28 4.21 7.28
N LYS A 70 -1.08 3.65 8.18
CA LYS A 70 -0.73 2.40 8.88
C LYS A 70 -0.77 1.20 7.95
N VAL A 71 -1.71 1.18 7.00
CA VAL A 71 -1.82 0.12 5.98
C VAL A 71 -0.60 0.16 5.05
N PHE A 72 -0.29 1.33 4.48
CA PHE A 72 0.87 1.51 3.61
C PHE A 72 2.18 1.15 4.30
N ARG A 73 2.34 1.51 5.58
CA ARG A 73 3.54 1.12 6.35
C ARG A 73 3.68 -0.40 6.48
N ARG A 74 2.59 -1.13 6.69
CA ARG A 74 2.63 -2.60 6.80
C ARG A 74 2.86 -3.27 5.45
N LEU A 75 2.31 -2.70 4.37
CA LEU A 75 2.61 -3.13 2.99
C LEU A 75 4.09 -2.90 2.65
N ALA A 76 4.64 -1.71 2.94
CA ALA A 76 6.06 -1.41 2.73
C ALA A 76 6.98 -2.35 3.52
N ALA A 77 6.61 -2.69 4.77
CA ALA A 77 7.34 -3.69 5.58
C ALA A 77 7.32 -5.11 4.98
N ARG A 78 6.41 -5.37 4.03
CA ARG A 78 6.33 -6.60 3.23
C ARG A 78 7.02 -6.47 1.86
N GLY A 79 7.74 -5.38 1.60
CA GLY A 79 8.34 -5.08 0.30
C GLY A 79 7.35 -4.56 -0.75
N LEU A 80 6.11 -4.22 -0.35
CA LEU A 80 5.04 -3.77 -1.23
C LEU A 80 4.85 -2.25 -1.07
N GLU A 81 5.78 -1.45 -1.59
CA GLU A 81 5.62 0.01 -1.59
C GLU A 81 4.64 0.43 -2.69
N VAL A 82 3.41 0.74 -2.29
CA VAL A 82 2.31 1.15 -3.18
C VAL A 82 2.31 2.65 -3.51
N ARG A 83 3.04 3.46 -2.75
CA ARG A 83 3.10 4.91 -2.94
C ARG A 83 4.32 5.28 -3.78
N VAL A 84 4.14 6.19 -4.73
CA VAL A 84 5.26 6.71 -5.53
C VAL A 84 5.90 7.87 -4.77
N PRO A 85 7.20 7.81 -4.42
CA PRO A 85 7.88 8.92 -3.77
C PRO A 85 8.01 10.11 -4.74
N ILE A 86 7.72 11.29 -4.23
CA ILE A 86 7.77 12.56 -4.96
C ILE A 86 9.14 13.22 -4.83
N ALA A 87 9.79 13.03 -3.68
CA ALA A 87 11.11 13.57 -3.38
C ALA A 87 11.79 12.69 -2.32
N THR A 88 13.04 13.02 -2.02
CA THR A 88 13.76 12.50 -0.85
C THR A 88 14.04 13.66 0.08
N ASN A 89 13.81 13.51 1.39
CA ASN A 89 14.12 14.56 2.35
C ASN A 89 15.63 14.64 2.62
N SER A 90 16.07 15.63 3.40
CA SER A 90 17.49 15.81 3.77
C SER A 90 18.09 14.65 4.57
N ARG A 91 17.27 13.71 5.06
CA ARG A 91 17.68 12.51 5.79
C ARG A 91 17.71 11.25 4.91
N GLY A 92 17.46 11.38 3.62
CA GLY A 92 17.41 10.23 2.70
C GLY A 92 16.09 9.46 2.72
N GLU A 93 15.06 9.95 3.42
CA GLU A 93 13.77 9.27 3.51
C GLU A 93 12.83 9.72 2.38
N PRO A 94 12.04 8.80 1.79
CA PRO A 94 11.11 9.13 0.72
C PRO A 94 9.94 9.99 1.22
N VAL A 95 9.67 11.07 0.49
CA VAL A 95 8.52 11.96 0.70
C VAL A 95 7.44 11.60 -0.32
N PHE A 96 6.28 11.15 0.17
CA PHE A 96 5.19 10.69 -0.68
C PHE A 96 4.08 11.72 -0.91
N ALA A 97 4.05 12.80 -0.12
CA ALA A 97 3.08 13.88 -0.25
C ALA A 97 3.68 15.20 0.27
N VAL A 98 3.30 16.32 -0.36
CA VAL A 98 3.59 17.67 0.12
C VAL A 98 2.34 18.52 -0.03
N ARG A 99 2.21 19.61 0.75
CA ARG A 99 1.05 20.51 0.66
C ARG A 99 0.86 20.99 -0.78
N GLY A 100 -0.33 20.77 -1.34
CA GLY A 100 -0.67 21.15 -2.72
C GLY A 100 -0.32 20.12 -3.80
N ARG A 101 0.21 18.94 -3.43
CA ARG A 101 0.47 17.83 -4.38
C ARG A 101 -0.14 16.53 -3.88
N ALA A 102 -1.06 15.97 -4.66
CA ALA A 102 -1.67 14.67 -4.39
C ALA A 102 -0.65 13.53 -4.52
N SER A 103 -0.87 12.45 -3.75
CA SER A 103 -0.06 11.24 -3.82
C SER A 103 -0.38 10.43 -5.09
N ASP A 104 0.67 9.89 -5.70
CA ASP A 104 0.56 8.91 -6.78
C ASP A 104 0.73 7.48 -6.23
N TYR A 105 0.09 6.53 -6.90
CA TYR A 105 0.08 5.13 -6.49
C TYR A 105 0.43 4.20 -7.66
N VAL A 106 1.13 3.13 -7.33
CA VAL A 106 1.55 2.07 -8.26
C VAL A 106 1.26 0.73 -7.63
N LEU A 107 0.82 -0.25 -8.43
CA LEU A 107 0.81 -1.63 -8.01
C LEU A 107 2.26 -2.14 -8.04
N PRO A 108 2.87 -2.47 -6.88
CA PRO A 108 4.25 -2.95 -6.85
C PRO A 108 4.36 -4.31 -7.53
N GLU A 109 5.58 -4.70 -7.87
CA GLU A 109 5.88 -6.10 -8.18
C GLU A 109 5.56 -6.97 -6.95
N LEU A 110 4.96 -8.13 -7.18
CA LEU A 110 4.49 -9.00 -6.11
C LEU A 110 5.58 -10.06 -5.80
N PRO A 111 6.26 -9.98 -4.65
CA PRO A 111 7.39 -10.85 -4.36
C PRO A 111 6.94 -12.28 -4.06
N ALA A 112 7.70 -13.28 -4.51
CA ALA A 112 7.41 -14.70 -4.24
C ALA A 112 7.61 -15.08 -2.76
N SER A 113 8.46 -14.34 -2.04
CA SER A 113 8.76 -14.53 -0.62
C SER A 113 8.93 -13.17 0.08
N VAL A 114 8.46 -13.06 1.31
CA VAL A 114 8.62 -11.87 2.15
C VAL A 114 9.39 -12.27 3.41
N GLU A 115 10.52 -11.61 3.66
CA GLU A 115 11.18 -11.65 4.97
C GLU A 115 10.65 -10.47 5.80
N LEU A 116 9.73 -10.75 6.71
CA LEU A 116 9.16 -9.73 7.59
C LEU A 116 10.20 -9.32 8.64
N PRO A 117 10.39 -8.02 8.92
CA PRO A 117 11.17 -7.60 10.07
C PRO A 117 10.55 -8.19 11.35
N PRO A 118 11.37 -8.55 12.35
CA PRO A 118 10.88 -9.17 13.57
C PRO A 118 9.82 -8.26 14.24
N PRO A 119 8.78 -8.84 14.88
CA PRO A 119 7.78 -8.07 15.59
C PRO A 119 8.46 -7.10 16.56
N ARG A 120 8.11 -5.81 16.51
CA ARG A 120 8.60 -4.87 17.53
C ARG A 120 8.22 -5.41 18.91
N ALA A 121 9.22 -5.64 19.75
CA ALA A 121 8.99 -6.04 21.13
C ALA A 121 8.04 -5.02 21.77
N LYS A 122 6.98 -5.51 22.42
CA LYS A 122 6.13 -4.66 23.25
C LYS A 122 7.01 -4.06 24.35
N PRO A 123 6.91 -2.74 24.65
CA PRO A 123 7.56 -2.21 25.83
C PRO A 123 7.16 -3.06 27.04
N GLY A 124 8.14 -3.55 27.78
CA GLY A 124 7.88 -4.29 29.02
C GLY A 124 7.07 -3.44 30.00
N PRO A 125 6.33 -4.06 30.93
CA PRO A 125 5.60 -3.31 31.94
C PRO A 125 6.56 -2.39 32.71
N PRO A 126 6.13 -1.18 33.10
CA PRO A 126 6.97 -0.28 33.88
C PRO A 126 7.38 -1.00 35.16
N SER A 127 8.68 -1.14 35.35
CA SER A 127 9.27 -1.65 36.59
C SER A 127 8.90 -0.66 37.69
N GLY A 128 7.87 -0.98 38.48
CA GLY A 128 7.55 -0.23 39.69
C GLY A 128 8.69 -0.38 40.68
N GLN A 129 9.26 0.75 41.10
CA GLN A 129 9.98 0.90 42.36
C GLN A 129 9.04 1.54 43.37
#